data_AF-A0AAW7NZ44-F1
#
_entry.id   AF-A0AAW7NZ44-F1
#
_cell.length_a   1.000
_cell.length_b   1.000
_cell.length_c   1.000
_cell.angle_alpha   90.00
_cell.angle_beta   90.00
_cell.angle_gamma   90.00
#
_symmetry.space_group_name_H-M   'P 1'
#
loop_
_entity.id
_entity.type
_entity.pdbx_description
1 polymer ?
#
loop_
_entity_poly.entity_id
_entity_poly.type
_entity_poly.pdbx_seq_one_letter_code
_entity_poly.pdbx_strand_id
1 'polypeptide(L)'
;MTRTEYLAELEKYLKKLPRKDYEEAMDYFTEYFDEVGPEGEEAAIADLGSPKEAAHEIMLNLLDKKVEEDNQDSSSSKNTKNIVQIAILSILAAPLAIPLFIVAALLTFVFFLLVFIFALVMAIGAFAFFIFGISLIWDTLTVGLTTSIPAFLFTLGLSVLVLGLSGIFYAGISPVTQFGKAGFVKLAQLFAKKGTRHG
;
A
#
# COMPACT_ATOMS: atom_id res chain seq x y z
N MET A 1 -33.69 30.48 48.01
CA MET A 1 -33.87 29.87 46.68
C MET A 1 -34.52 28.52 46.93
N THR A 2 -35.55 28.16 46.18
CA THR A 2 -36.20 26.84 46.31
C THR A 2 -35.53 25.83 45.38
N ARG A 3 -35.68 24.51 45.62
CA ARG A 3 -35.07 23.49 44.73
C ARG A 3 -35.44 23.69 43.26
N THR A 4 -36.68 24.10 42.99
CA THR A 4 -37.21 24.30 41.63
C THR A 4 -36.55 25.49 40.95
N GLU A 5 -36.29 26.57 41.69
CA GLU A 5 -35.52 27.71 41.20
C GLU A 5 -34.06 27.35 40.92
N TYR A 6 -33.45 26.55 41.81
CA TYR A 6 -32.06 26.09 41.65
C TYR A 6 -31.88 25.25 40.39
N LEU A 7 -32.72 24.22 40.21
CA LEU A 7 -32.68 23.35 39.04
C LEU A 7 -33.00 24.09 37.74
N ALA A 8 -33.95 25.04 37.76
CA ALA A 8 -34.29 25.85 36.59
C ALA A 8 -33.15 26.80 36.17
N GLU A 9 -32.31 27.26 37.11
CA GLU A 9 -31.13 28.04 36.79
C GLU A 9 -29.97 27.16 36.31
N LEU A 10 -29.77 26.00 36.95
CA LEU A 10 -28.79 24.98 36.54
C LEU A 10 -29.04 24.49 35.10
N GLU A 11 -30.30 24.24 34.74
CA GLU A 11 -30.74 23.88 33.38
C GLU A 11 -30.27 24.92 32.33
N LYS A 12 -30.40 26.22 32.63
CA LYS A 12 -30.00 27.28 31.70
C LYS A 12 -28.50 27.27 31.41
N TYR A 13 -27.69 26.96 32.42
CA TYR A 13 -26.23 26.89 32.26
C TYR A 13 -25.79 25.60 31.57
N LEU A 14 -26.43 24.46 31.88
CA LEU A 14 -26.09 23.15 31.33
C LEU A 14 -26.63 22.91 29.91
N LYS A 15 -27.59 23.72 29.41
CA LYS A 15 -28.13 23.59 28.04
C LYS A 15 -27.08 23.68 26.91
N LYS A 16 -25.88 24.20 27.20
CA LYS A 16 -24.76 24.25 26.25
C LYS A 16 -24.04 22.90 26.10
N LEU A 17 -24.29 21.94 26.98
CA LEU A 17 -23.69 20.60 26.94
C LEU A 17 -24.38 19.69 25.91
N PRO A 18 -23.70 18.63 25.44
CA PRO A 18 -24.33 17.57 24.67
C PRO A 18 -25.49 16.95 25.46
N ARG A 19 -26.54 16.52 24.73
CA ARG A 19 -27.79 16.03 25.31
C ARG A 19 -27.60 14.95 26.38
N LYS A 20 -26.65 14.04 26.16
CA LYS A 20 -26.36 12.94 27.09
C LYS A 20 -25.81 13.45 28.43
N ASP A 21 -24.81 14.33 28.39
CA ASP A 21 -24.16 14.85 29.60
C ASP A 21 -25.10 15.81 30.35
N TYR A 22 -25.97 16.52 29.62
CA TYR A 22 -27.04 17.34 30.18
C TYR A 22 -28.08 16.51 30.95
N GLU A 23 -28.59 15.43 30.36
CA GLU A 23 -29.58 14.54 31.00
C GLU A 23 -28.97 13.89 32.25
N GLU A 24 -27.74 13.38 32.15
CA GLU A 24 -27.02 12.75 33.27
C GLU A 24 -26.74 13.72 34.42
N ALA A 25 -26.30 14.95 34.13
CA ALA A 25 -26.11 15.96 35.15
C ALA A 25 -27.45 16.33 35.80
N MET A 26 -28.53 16.50 35.03
CA MET A 26 -29.80 16.94 35.60
C MET A 26 -30.50 15.89 36.45
N ASP A 27 -30.37 14.61 36.06
CA ASP A 27 -30.88 13.49 36.86
C ASP A 27 -30.14 13.42 38.21
N TYR A 28 -28.82 13.58 38.23
CA TYR A 28 -28.02 13.55 39.46
C TYR A 28 -28.46 14.60 40.49
N PHE A 29 -28.62 15.86 40.08
CA PHE A 29 -29.07 16.92 41.00
C PHE A 29 -30.52 16.73 41.43
N THR A 30 -31.38 16.22 40.54
CA THR A 30 -32.79 15.93 40.87
C THR A 30 -32.88 14.84 41.94
N GLU A 31 -32.13 13.74 41.78
CA GLU A 31 -32.06 12.65 42.75
C GLU A 31 -31.50 13.12 44.10
N TYR A 32 -30.45 13.95 44.09
CA TYR A 32 -29.88 14.52 45.32
C TYR A 32 -30.90 15.38 46.10
N PHE A 33 -31.66 16.23 45.42
CA PHE A 33 -32.71 17.02 46.08
C PHE A 33 -33.91 16.18 46.53
N ASP A 34 -34.20 15.06 45.86
CA ASP A 34 -35.27 14.14 46.25
C ASP A 34 -34.86 13.27 47.46
N GLU A 35 -33.59 12.90 47.60
CA GLU A 35 -33.05 12.17 48.77
C GLU A 35 -33.06 13.01 50.04
N VAL A 36 -32.69 14.29 49.92
CA VAL A 36 -32.65 15.22 51.05
C VAL A 36 -34.06 15.64 51.48
N GLY A 37 -35.01 15.65 50.54
CA GLY A 37 -36.41 15.96 50.79
C GLY A 37 -36.67 17.42 51.18
N PRO A 38 -37.94 17.80 51.38
CA PRO A 38 -38.34 19.20 51.59
C PRO A 38 -37.78 19.83 52.88
N GLU A 39 -37.35 19.03 53.85
CA GLU A 39 -36.78 19.51 55.11
C GLU A 39 -35.30 19.87 55.02
N GLY A 40 -34.58 19.39 54.00
CA GLY A 40 -33.13 19.64 53.84
C GLY A 40 -32.74 20.42 52.59
N GLU A 41 -33.71 20.91 51.79
CA GLU A 41 -33.43 21.66 50.55
C GLU A 41 -32.51 22.87 50.77
N GLU A 42 -32.69 23.61 51.87
CA GLU A 42 -31.84 24.76 52.19
C GLU A 42 -30.39 24.36 52.50
N ALA A 43 -30.18 23.22 53.16
CA ALA A 43 -28.85 22.69 53.44
C ALA A 43 -28.17 22.17 52.17
N ALA A 44 -28.92 21.49 51.29
CA ALA A 44 -28.44 21.01 50.00
C ALA A 44 -27.99 22.17 49.09
N ILE A 45 -28.76 23.27 49.03
CA ILE A 45 -28.39 24.46 48.25
C ILE A 45 -27.13 25.14 48.84
N ALA A 46 -26.98 25.13 50.16
CA ALA A 46 -25.79 25.68 50.81
C ALA A 46 -24.53 24.83 50.56
N ASP A 47 -24.67 23.50 50.48
CA ASP A 47 -23.58 22.56 50.23
C ASP A 47 -23.13 22.58 48.76
N LEU A 48 -24.10 22.63 47.84
CA LEU A 48 -23.84 22.67 46.39
C LEU A 48 -23.36 24.04 45.87
N GLY A 49 -23.46 25.10 46.68
CA GLY A 49 -23.06 26.45 46.28
C GLY A 49 -23.98 27.05 45.21
N SER A 50 -23.50 28.05 44.46
CA SER A 50 -24.36 28.69 43.45
C SER A 50 -24.60 27.78 42.22
N PRO A 51 -25.80 27.81 41.59
CA PRO A 51 -26.09 26.99 40.40
C PRO A 51 -25.09 27.20 39.25
N LYS A 52 -24.50 28.39 39.18
CA LYS A 52 -23.49 28.76 38.18
C LYS A 52 -22.14 28.09 38.45
N GLU A 53 -21.73 28.01 39.71
CA GLU A 53 -20.48 27.35 40.11
C GLU A 53 -20.58 25.84 39.90
N ALA A 54 -21.69 25.22 40.33
CA ALA A 54 -21.96 23.81 40.09
C ALA A 54 -21.97 23.47 38.58
N ALA A 55 -22.62 24.30 37.75
CA ALA A 55 -22.61 24.12 36.30
C ALA A 55 -21.20 24.21 35.69
N HIS A 56 -20.39 25.14 36.19
CA HIS A 56 -19.03 25.36 35.70
C HIS A 56 -18.12 24.18 36.03
N GLU A 57 -18.24 23.62 37.24
CA GLU A 57 -17.50 22.43 37.65
C GLU A 57 -17.83 21.21 36.79
N ILE A 58 -19.11 20.98 36.49
CA ILE A 58 -19.55 19.91 35.58
C ILE A 58 -18.95 20.12 34.19
N MET A 59 -18.98 21.34 33.66
CA MET A 59 -18.39 21.66 32.36
C MET A 59 -16.88 21.43 32.32
N LEU A 60 -16.15 21.76 33.39
CA LEU A 60 -14.71 21.51 33.50
C LEU A 60 -14.39 20.02 33.56
N ASN A 61 -15.09 19.27 34.42
CA ASN A 61 -14.91 17.82 34.54
C ASN A 61 -15.21 17.07 33.23
N LEU A 62 -16.23 17.51 32.49
CA LEU A 62 -16.54 16.95 31.17
C LEU A 62 -15.50 17.34 30.12
N LEU A 63 -14.92 18.54 30.19
CA LEU A 63 -13.87 18.98 29.28
C LEU A 63 -12.57 18.21 29.52
N ASP A 64 -12.14 18.03 30.77
CA ASP A 64 -10.97 17.24 31.11
C ASP A 64 -11.14 15.78 30.68
N LYS A 65 -12.31 15.19 30.95
CA LYS A 65 -12.65 13.83 30.48
C LYS A 65 -12.60 13.73 28.94
N LYS A 66 -13.10 14.72 28.22
CA LYS A 66 -13.03 14.74 26.75
C LYS A 66 -11.62 15.00 26.21
N VAL A 67 -10.80 15.78 26.90
CA VAL A 67 -9.39 15.99 26.51
C VAL A 67 -8.60 14.70 26.72
N GLU A 68 -8.87 13.94 27.78
CA GLU A 68 -8.30 12.60 27.96
C GLU A 68 -8.79 11.60 26.90
N GLU A 69 -10.06 11.65 26.52
CA GLU A 69 -10.65 10.79 25.47
C GLU A 69 -10.16 11.19 24.05
N ASP A 70 -10.03 12.47 23.71
CA ASP A 70 -9.58 12.95 22.38
C ASP A 70 -8.07 12.76 22.15
N ASN A 71 -7.27 12.82 23.22
CA ASN A 71 -5.88 12.38 23.18
C ASN A 71 -5.74 10.86 23.03
N GLN A 72 -6.81 10.07 23.25
CA GLN A 72 -6.85 8.64 22.94
C GLN A 72 -7.46 8.33 21.57
N ASP A 73 -8.39 9.14 21.06
CA ASP A 73 -9.10 8.86 19.80
C ASP A 73 -8.34 9.28 18.52
N SER A 74 -7.22 9.99 18.65
CA SER A 74 -6.21 10.06 17.58
C SER A 74 -5.24 8.86 17.55
N SER A 75 -5.37 7.89 18.48
CA SER A 75 -4.58 6.65 18.48
C SER A 75 -5.36 5.40 18.95
N SER A 76 -6.13 4.82 18.04
CA SER A 76 -6.36 3.37 17.95
C SER A 76 -6.98 2.65 19.18
N SER A 77 -8.29 2.46 19.19
CA SER A 77 -8.92 1.43 20.04
C SER A 77 -9.52 0.29 19.20
N LYS A 78 -8.62 -0.56 18.68
CA LYS A 78 -8.88 -2.00 18.48
C LYS A 78 -7.63 -2.85 18.23
N ASN A 79 -6.43 -2.26 18.16
CA ASN A 79 -5.21 -3.01 17.82
C ASN A 79 -3.90 -2.36 18.31
N THR A 80 -3.88 -1.63 19.44
CA THR A 80 -2.63 -1.06 20.01
C THR A 80 -1.56 -2.12 20.23
N LYS A 81 -1.92 -3.32 20.73
CA LYS A 81 -0.99 -4.45 20.86
C LYS A 81 -0.41 -4.87 19.51
N ASN A 82 -1.22 -4.92 18.45
CA ASN A 82 -0.77 -5.25 17.10
C ASN A 82 0.08 -4.13 16.48
N ILE A 83 -0.23 -2.86 16.76
CA ILE A 83 0.56 -1.71 16.29
C ILE A 83 1.94 -1.68 16.95
N VAL A 84 2.00 -1.85 18.28
CA VAL A 84 3.26 -1.94 19.03
C VAL A 84 4.06 -3.18 18.58
N GLN A 85 3.40 -4.32 18.34
CA GLN A 85 4.04 -5.52 17.79
C GLN A 85 4.60 -5.28 16.38
N ILE A 86 3.86 -4.61 15.49
CA ILE A 86 4.33 -4.24 14.14
C ILE A 86 5.48 -3.24 14.22
N ALA A 87 5.45 -2.28 15.15
CA ALA A 87 6.52 -1.30 15.33
C ALA A 87 7.83 -1.97 15.79
N ILE A 88 7.76 -2.89 16.76
CA ILE A 88 8.92 -3.67 17.22
C ILE A 88 9.44 -4.58 16.10
N LEU A 89 8.54 -5.27 15.37
CA LEU A 89 8.90 -6.08 14.20
C LEU A 89 9.57 -5.25 13.11
N SER A 90 9.14 -4.01 12.89
CA SER A 90 9.69 -3.12 11.87
C SER A 90 11.10 -2.64 12.22
N ILE A 91 11.35 -2.29 13.50
CA ILE A 91 12.69 -1.91 13.98
C ILE A 91 13.66 -3.10 13.89
N LEU A 92 13.19 -4.31 14.20
CA LEU A 92 14.00 -5.52 14.11
C LEU A 92 14.21 -5.98 12.66
N ALA A 93 13.24 -5.76 11.77
CA ALA A 93 13.35 -6.09 10.35
C ALA A 93 14.13 -5.05 9.54
N ALA A 94 14.17 -3.78 9.97
CA ALA A 94 14.86 -2.69 9.27
C ALA A 94 16.34 -2.98 8.92
N PRO A 95 17.20 -3.47 9.84
CA PRO A 95 18.59 -3.76 9.50
C PRO A 95 18.76 -4.92 8.51
N LEU A 96 17.78 -5.82 8.40
CA LEU A 96 17.78 -6.94 7.45
C LEU A 96 17.11 -6.57 6.11
N ALA A 97 16.16 -5.63 6.13
CA ALA A 97 15.41 -5.20 4.95
C ALA A 97 16.29 -4.52 3.92
N ILE A 98 17.23 -3.67 4.34
CA ILE A 98 18.16 -2.97 3.44
C ILE A 98 19.07 -3.94 2.69
N PRO A 99 19.83 -4.84 3.35
CA PRO A 99 20.67 -5.80 2.63
C PRO A 99 19.85 -6.77 1.79
N LEU A 100 18.67 -7.21 2.25
CA LEU A 100 17.81 -8.11 1.48
C LEU A 100 17.26 -7.42 0.22
N PHE A 101 16.89 -6.14 0.30
CA PHE A 101 16.43 -5.37 -0.85
C PHE A 101 17.55 -5.18 -1.88
N ILE A 102 18.77 -4.91 -1.43
CA ILE A 102 19.95 -4.80 -2.30
C ILE A 102 20.20 -6.12 -3.04
N VAL A 103 20.16 -7.25 -2.34
CA VAL A 103 20.32 -8.58 -2.94
C VAL A 103 19.20 -8.86 -3.95
N ALA A 104 17.94 -8.58 -3.61
CA ALA A 104 16.82 -8.77 -4.52
C ALA A 104 16.91 -7.88 -5.77
N ALA A 105 17.32 -6.62 -5.61
CA ALA A 105 17.53 -5.69 -6.70
C ALA A 105 18.67 -6.15 -7.62
N LEU A 106 19.81 -6.58 -7.03
CA LEU A 106 20.94 -7.11 -7.77
C LEU A 106 20.55 -8.38 -8.56
N LEU A 107 19.83 -9.31 -7.93
CA LEU A 107 19.42 -10.57 -8.55
C LEU A 107 18.45 -10.32 -9.71
N THR A 108 17.54 -9.37 -9.55
CA THR A 108 16.65 -8.91 -10.62
C THR A 108 17.44 -8.27 -11.76
N PHE A 109 18.39 -7.38 -11.44
CA PHE A 109 19.24 -6.74 -12.44
C PHE A 109 20.07 -7.75 -13.24
N VAL A 110 20.71 -8.70 -12.56
CA VAL A 110 21.49 -9.78 -13.19
C VAL A 110 20.59 -10.64 -14.08
N PHE A 111 19.38 -10.99 -13.63
CA PHE A 111 18.43 -11.74 -14.44
C PHE A 111 18.09 -11.00 -15.74
N PHE A 112 17.75 -9.72 -15.68
CA PHE A 112 17.48 -8.92 -16.88
C PHE A 112 18.71 -8.78 -17.79
N LEU A 113 19.90 -8.62 -17.20
CA LEU A 113 21.16 -8.54 -17.94
C LEU A 113 21.47 -9.86 -18.68
N LEU A 114 21.26 -11.01 -18.05
CA LEU A 114 21.42 -12.32 -18.70
C LEU A 114 20.43 -12.50 -19.86
N VAL A 115 19.17 -12.15 -19.67
CA VAL A 115 18.15 -12.20 -20.73
C VAL A 115 18.53 -11.27 -21.90
N PHE A 116 19.05 -10.08 -21.59
CA PHE A 116 19.50 -9.12 -22.61
C PHE A 116 20.70 -9.65 -23.40
N ILE A 117 21.72 -10.19 -22.72
CA ILE A 117 22.88 -10.81 -23.37
C ILE A 117 22.44 -11.99 -24.25
N PHE A 118 21.56 -12.86 -23.73
CA PHE A 118 21.02 -13.98 -24.50
C PHE A 118 20.31 -13.51 -25.77
N ALA A 119 19.48 -12.45 -25.67
CA ALA A 119 18.82 -11.86 -26.82
C ALA A 119 19.83 -11.30 -27.85
N LEU A 120 20.91 -10.65 -27.39
CA LEU A 120 21.99 -10.18 -28.27
C LEU A 120 22.71 -11.33 -28.97
N VAL A 121 23.07 -12.39 -28.25
CA VAL A 121 23.73 -13.57 -28.83
C VAL A 121 22.84 -14.20 -29.90
N MET A 122 21.55 -14.36 -29.61
CA MET A 122 20.57 -14.89 -30.57
C MET A 122 20.43 -13.97 -31.79
N ALA A 123 20.43 -12.65 -31.62
CA ALA A 123 20.34 -11.69 -32.72
C ALA A 123 21.59 -11.70 -33.62
N ILE A 124 22.78 -11.69 -33.01
CA ILE A 124 24.06 -11.79 -33.73
C ILE A 124 24.15 -13.13 -34.46
N GLY A 125 23.77 -14.23 -33.80
CA GLY A 125 23.73 -15.56 -34.39
C GLY A 125 22.78 -15.63 -35.59
N ALA A 126 21.56 -15.13 -35.44
CA ALA A 126 20.58 -15.07 -36.54
C ALA A 126 21.13 -14.32 -37.75
N PHE A 127 21.78 -13.17 -37.52
CA PHE A 127 22.39 -12.37 -38.57
C PHE A 127 23.57 -13.10 -39.23
N ALA A 128 24.46 -13.72 -38.44
CA ALA A 128 25.57 -14.50 -38.97
C ALA A 128 25.10 -15.68 -39.83
N PHE A 129 24.12 -16.45 -39.37
CA PHE A 129 23.51 -17.54 -40.15
C PHE A 129 22.80 -17.06 -41.39
N PHE A 130 22.20 -15.86 -41.36
CA PHE A 130 21.56 -15.26 -42.53
C PHE A 130 22.57 -14.92 -43.62
N ILE A 131 23.65 -14.22 -43.26
CA ILE A 131 24.75 -13.89 -44.19
C ILE A 131 25.42 -15.16 -44.71
N PHE A 132 25.70 -16.12 -43.84
CA PHE A 132 26.28 -17.40 -44.23
C PHE A 132 25.38 -18.19 -45.18
N GLY A 133 24.08 -18.25 -44.91
CA GLY A 133 23.11 -18.89 -45.79
C GLY A 133 23.04 -18.26 -47.18
N ILE A 134 23.08 -16.92 -47.27
CA ILE A 134 23.14 -16.22 -48.57
C ILE A 134 24.45 -16.53 -49.30
N SER A 135 25.58 -16.54 -48.60
CA SER A 135 26.89 -16.85 -49.18
C SER A 135 26.91 -18.27 -49.76
N LEU A 136 26.32 -19.25 -49.05
CA LEU A 136 26.22 -20.63 -49.51
C LEU A 136 25.35 -20.77 -50.77
N ILE A 137 24.27 -19.98 -50.88
CA ILE A 137 23.44 -19.96 -52.11
C ILE A 137 24.26 -19.45 -53.29
N TRP A 138 25.04 -18.39 -53.07
CA TRP A 138 25.91 -17.83 -54.11
C TRP A 138 26.96 -18.83 -54.60
N ASP A 139 27.64 -19.52 -53.67
CA ASP A 139 28.61 -20.56 -53.99
C ASP A 139 27.95 -21.77 -54.69
N THR A 140 26.76 -22.15 -54.25
CA THR A 140 25.98 -23.23 -54.89
C THR A 140 25.60 -22.88 -56.32
N LEU A 141 25.22 -21.62 -56.58
CA LEU A 141 24.80 -21.18 -57.92
C LEU A 141 25.98 -21.02 -58.89
N THR A 142 27.17 -20.68 -58.39
CA THR A 142 28.35 -20.45 -59.22
C THR A 142 29.20 -21.70 -59.45
N VAL A 143 29.38 -22.51 -58.41
CA VAL A 143 30.27 -23.69 -58.43
C VAL A 143 29.50 -25.02 -58.38
N GLY A 144 28.30 -25.04 -57.80
CA GLY A 144 27.51 -26.26 -57.68
C GLY A 144 26.99 -26.78 -59.03
N LEU A 145 26.62 -25.88 -59.96
CA LEU A 145 26.16 -26.28 -61.30
C LEU A 145 27.26 -26.95 -62.15
N THR A 146 28.54 -26.70 -61.85
CA THR A 146 29.67 -27.20 -62.66
C THR A 146 30.22 -28.55 -62.18
N THR A 147 29.87 -28.98 -60.97
CA THR A 147 30.39 -30.22 -60.37
C THR A 147 29.49 -31.42 -60.63
N SER A 148 28.26 -31.44 -60.12
CA SER A 148 27.29 -32.50 -60.42
C SER A 148 25.87 -32.15 -59.92
N ILE A 149 24.83 -32.65 -60.60
CA ILE A 149 23.42 -32.42 -60.23
C ILE A 149 23.10 -32.87 -58.79
N PRO A 150 23.56 -34.04 -58.30
CA PRO A 150 23.29 -34.46 -56.92
C PRO A 150 23.97 -33.56 -55.87
N ALA A 151 25.22 -33.14 -56.12
CA ALA A 151 25.93 -32.23 -55.22
C ALA A 151 25.25 -30.86 -55.16
N PHE A 152 24.82 -30.33 -56.31
CA PHE A 152 24.07 -29.08 -56.40
C PHE A 152 22.78 -29.10 -55.58
N LEU A 153 21.95 -30.14 -55.72
CA LEU A 153 20.70 -30.28 -54.97
C LEU A 153 20.95 -30.42 -53.47
N PHE A 154 22.02 -31.13 -53.09
CA PHE A 154 22.40 -31.31 -51.69
C PHE A 154 22.84 -29.98 -51.05
N THR A 155 23.74 -29.22 -51.68
CA THR A 155 24.21 -27.94 -51.14
C THR A 155 23.12 -26.87 -51.15
N LEU A 156 22.24 -26.88 -52.17
CA LEU A 156 21.07 -26.01 -52.21
C LEU A 156 20.10 -26.32 -51.06
N GLY A 157 19.80 -27.60 -50.81
CA GLY A 157 18.99 -28.00 -49.66
C GLY A 157 19.60 -27.59 -48.32
N LEU A 158 20.92 -27.73 -48.17
CA LEU A 158 21.64 -27.31 -46.97
C LEU A 158 21.57 -25.80 -46.77
N SER A 159 21.73 -25.01 -47.84
CA SER A 159 21.65 -23.55 -47.78
C SER A 159 20.26 -23.05 -47.36
N VAL A 160 19.18 -23.69 -47.84
CA VAL A 160 17.80 -23.40 -47.43
C VAL A 160 17.55 -23.79 -45.98
N LEU A 161 18.11 -24.92 -45.51
CA LEU A 161 18.03 -25.30 -44.10
C LEU A 161 18.74 -24.31 -43.18
N VAL A 162 19.91 -23.80 -43.58
CA VAL A 162 20.66 -22.77 -42.81
C VAL A 162 19.86 -21.47 -42.71
N LEU A 163 19.21 -21.03 -43.80
CA LEU A 163 18.31 -19.88 -43.76
C LEU A 163 17.05 -20.14 -42.91
N GLY A 164 16.50 -21.36 -42.99
CA GLY A 164 15.38 -21.77 -42.15
C GLY A 164 15.72 -21.74 -40.65
N LEU A 165 16.94 -22.15 -40.29
CA LEU A 165 17.44 -22.05 -38.92
C LEU A 165 17.52 -20.59 -38.47
N SER A 166 18.02 -19.68 -39.30
CA SER A 166 18.03 -18.23 -38.99
C SER A 166 16.62 -17.70 -38.68
N GLY A 167 15.61 -18.16 -39.43
CA GLY A 167 14.20 -17.85 -39.14
C GLY A 167 13.71 -18.35 -37.77
N ILE A 168 14.14 -19.55 -37.35
CA ILE A 168 13.83 -20.10 -36.02
C ILE A 168 14.51 -19.28 -34.92
N PHE A 169 15.77 -18.86 -35.12
CA PHE A 169 16.47 -17.97 -34.20
C PHE A 169 15.73 -16.62 -34.05
N TYR A 170 15.23 -16.06 -35.16
CA TYR A 170 14.42 -14.83 -35.13
C TYR A 170 13.09 -15.03 -34.40
N ALA A 171 12.40 -16.13 -34.65
CA ALA A 171 11.18 -16.49 -33.95
C ALA A 171 11.42 -16.69 -32.44
N GLY A 172 12.59 -17.20 -32.05
CA GLY A 172 13.02 -17.35 -30.66
C GLY A 172 13.26 -16.03 -29.92
N ILE A 173 13.57 -14.93 -30.64
CA ILE A 173 13.71 -13.59 -30.05
C ILE A 173 12.35 -12.98 -29.71
N SER A 174 11.30 -13.29 -30.47
CA SER A 174 9.94 -12.76 -30.27
C SER A 174 9.41 -12.96 -28.83
N PRO A 175 9.38 -14.18 -28.24
CA PRO A 175 8.91 -14.36 -26.87
C PRO A 175 9.76 -13.58 -25.87
N VAL A 176 11.08 -13.52 -26.05
CA VAL A 176 12.00 -12.78 -25.16
C VAL A 176 11.63 -11.29 -25.11
N THR A 177 11.34 -10.68 -26.26
CA THR A 177 10.91 -9.28 -26.32
C THR A 177 9.52 -9.05 -25.70
N GLN A 178 8.61 -10.01 -25.84
CA GLN A 178 7.27 -9.94 -25.24
C GLN A 178 7.32 -10.08 -23.72
N PHE A 179 8.13 -11.01 -23.19
CA PHE A 179 8.37 -11.14 -21.76
C PHE A 179 9.00 -9.87 -21.17
N GLY A 180 9.97 -9.26 -21.88
CA GLY A 180 10.55 -7.98 -21.48
C GLY A 180 9.50 -6.87 -21.38
N LYS A 181 8.66 -6.71 -22.41
CA LYS A 181 7.56 -5.73 -22.41
C LYS A 181 6.54 -6.00 -21.31
N ALA A 182 6.09 -7.24 -21.15
CA ALA A 182 5.09 -7.61 -20.13
C ALA A 182 5.64 -7.43 -18.70
N GLY A 183 6.91 -7.78 -18.47
CA GLY A 183 7.60 -7.56 -17.21
C GLY A 183 7.71 -6.07 -16.88
N PHE A 184 8.13 -5.25 -17.84
CA PHE A 184 8.21 -3.80 -17.67
C PHE A 184 6.84 -3.17 -17.40
N VAL A 185 5.79 -3.57 -18.14
CA VAL A 185 4.42 -3.08 -17.94
C VAL A 185 3.89 -3.45 -16.55
N LYS A 186 4.12 -4.68 -16.08
CA LYS A 186 3.71 -5.10 -14.73
C LYS A 186 4.44 -4.32 -13.64
N LEU A 187 5.74 -4.06 -13.82
CA LEU A 187 6.52 -3.20 -12.92
C LEU A 187 5.98 -1.77 -12.91
N ALA A 188 5.76 -1.17 -14.09
CA ALA A 188 5.21 0.17 -14.22
C ALA A 188 3.81 0.29 -13.57
N GLN A 189 2.95 -0.72 -13.73
CA GLN A 189 1.64 -0.77 -13.08
C GLN A 189 1.74 -0.91 -11.56
N LEU A 190 2.70 -1.69 -11.04
CA LEU A 190 2.97 -1.78 -9.60
C LEU A 190 3.36 -0.42 -9.00
N PHE A 191 4.18 0.36 -9.71
CA PHE A 191 4.56 1.71 -9.27
C PHE A 191 3.40 2.71 -9.42
N ALA A 192 2.66 2.68 -10.52
CA ALA A 192 1.50 3.57 -10.74
C ALA A 192 0.37 3.34 -9.73
N LYS A 193 0.12 2.08 -9.34
CA LYS A 193 -0.89 1.73 -8.34
C LYS A 193 -0.48 2.13 -6.92
N LYS A 194 0.82 2.32 -6.67
CA LYS A 194 1.34 2.79 -5.38
C LYS A 194 1.23 4.32 -5.24
N GLY A 195 1.26 5.06 -6.35
CA GLY A 195 1.12 6.54 -6.37
C GLY A 195 -0.31 7.06 -6.13
N THR A 196 -1.34 6.24 -6.40
CA THR A 196 -2.76 6.64 -6.28
C THR A 196 -3.36 6.47 -4.88
N ARG A 197 -2.59 5.97 -3.89
CA ARG A 197 -3.04 5.85 -2.49
C ARG A 197 -2.67 7.04 -1.60
N HIS A 198 -2.00 8.06 -2.15
CA HIS A 198 -1.56 9.25 -1.42
C HIS A 198 -2.00 10.57 -2.06
N GLY A 199 -2.99 10.54 -2.97
CA GLY A 199 -3.61 11.72 -3.57
C GLY A 199 -5.03 11.89 -3.06
#